data_AF-A0A6L2MSD7-F1
#
_entry.id   AF-A0A6L2MSD7-F1
#
_cell.length_a   1.000
_cell.length_b   1.000
_cell.length_c   1.000
_cell.angle_alpha   90.00
_cell.angle_beta   90.00
_cell.angle_gamma   90.00
#
_symmetry.space_group_name_H-M   'P 1'
#
loop_
_entity.id
_entity.type
_entity.pdbx_description
1 polymer ?
#
loop_
_entity_poly.entity_id
_entity_poly.type
_entity_poly.pdbx_seq_one_letter_code
_entity_poly.pdbx_strand_id
1 'polypeptide(L)'
;MRNNRLYELSVYSGKVMLFRFRVSLNLLPGTLQNLAMSLCPNLRTKGSIDHESVNEKSLKKDKDVLIEYMKTDILLLGEVMQKAQNIYWKLYQLDIESKIILSSLAVNIFRLRYYNDEIFPIHIPNQNEDTFIRKAYYGCHTDSYKPYGKNLYYYDVNSLYPFVMKEYHMPCGKHVWYSNLEDMDIDSMLGVYYSEELKYAIGLGYKVVPISGYIFKRKESPFKDFVSSLFSSRLEARKKGNDALSYVYKILMNSLYSRFEIDPKSIIIEVYNFKRKHSKKYKGPAKDKVTPEWFKKQYAEPSRRVQVKVDVKFMIDWESLEIKNQEIIFSLDDISRKVISLLSGRVLHLENKRLNEKLEERNREIAKLKSKIEVQTGVTNQTLVKKKTDMKTKTDEEKQKIDEEKLNTDGVLALGVALMMGRLVVLWPFCGLSSRLSAIAVEIGKLQNLIQESRRVLNLFLKSVKTLDPDLKEARIRATRERIKDLEGRQQALRAEQEDLIVRAVTRRGHQGD
;
A
#
# COMPACT_ATOMS: atom_id res chain seq x y z
N MET A 1 11.22 -1.92 -4.46
CA MET A 1 11.94 -0.66 -4.10
C MET A 1 11.23 0.53 -4.71
N ARG A 2 11.44 1.76 -4.23
CA ARG A 2 11.01 3.04 -4.87
C ARG A 2 12.08 4.10 -4.60
N ASN A 3 12.42 4.94 -5.57
CA ASN A 3 13.44 6.01 -5.43
C ASN A 3 14.75 5.52 -4.79
N ASN A 4 15.27 4.39 -5.28
CA ASN A 4 16.47 3.73 -4.75
C ASN A 4 16.40 3.32 -3.26
N ARG A 5 15.22 3.34 -2.63
CA ARG A 5 14.98 2.86 -1.27
C ARG A 5 14.26 1.51 -1.27
N LEU A 6 14.79 0.57 -0.49
CA LEU A 6 14.14 -0.70 -0.20
C LEU A 6 13.11 -0.46 0.91
N TYR A 7 11.84 -0.69 0.60
CA TYR A 7 10.76 -0.61 1.59
C TYR A 7 10.47 -1.97 2.20
N GLU A 8 10.59 -3.02 1.38
CA GLU A 8 10.20 -4.37 1.70
C GLU A 8 10.91 -5.36 0.79
N LEU A 9 11.31 -6.49 1.37
CA LEU A 9 11.75 -7.69 0.68
C LEU A 9 10.89 -8.85 1.15
N SER A 10 10.07 -9.41 0.28
CA SER A 10 9.19 -10.55 0.59
C SER A 10 9.62 -11.76 -0.24
N VAL A 11 9.76 -12.91 0.42
CA VAL A 11 10.19 -14.17 -0.19
C VAL A 11 9.03 -15.15 -0.20
N TYR A 12 8.81 -15.78 -1.34
CA TYR A 12 7.68 -16.67 -1.58
C TYR A 12 8.15 -18.04 -2.06
N SER A 13 7.37 -19.08 -1.72
CA SER A 13 7.41 -20.39 -2.37
C SER A 13 6.04 -20.62 -3.02
N GLY A 14 5.98 -20.54 -4.36
CA GLY A 14 4.72 -20.50 -5.09
C GLY A 14 3.87 -19.29 -4.68
N LYS A 15 2.66 -19.54 -4.16
CA LYS A 15 1.73 -18.50 -3.64
C LYS A 15 1.90 -18.24 -2.14
N VAL A 16 2.75 -19.00 -1.44
CA VAL A 16 2.93 -18.89 0.01
C VAL A 16 4.07 -17.92 0.30
N MET A 17 3.81 -16.89 1.09
CA MET A 17 4.86 -16.00 1.61
C MET A 17 5.60 -16.73 2.73
N LEU A 18 6.92 -16.91 2.58
CA LEU A 18 7.78 -17.56 3.59
C LEU A 18 8.19 -16.56 4.68
N PHE A 19 8.79 -15.43 4.27
CA PHE A 19 9.19 -14.38 5.18
C PHE A 19 9.24 -13.03 4.46
N ARG A 20 9.26 -11.96 5.25
CA ARG A 20 9.27 -10.59 4.78
C ARG A 20 10.15 -9.73 5.68
N PHE A 21 11.06 -8.98 5.08
CA PHE A 21 11.82 -7.93 5.74
C PHE A 21 11.23 -6.58 5.41
N ARG A 22 11.09 -5.73 6.43
CA ARG A 22 10.64 -4.34 6.30
C ARG A 22 11.54 -3.41 7.08
N VAL A 23 11.49 -2.15 6.69
CA VAL A 23 12.28 -1.08 7.30
C VAL A 23 11.43 -0.40 8.38
N SER A 24 11.77 -0.63 9.66
CA SER A 24 11.08 -0.04 10.81
C SER A 24 11.08 1.50 10.78
N LEU A 25 12.16 2.12 10.30
CA LEU A 25 12.31 3.57 10.17
C LEU A 25 11.19 4.23 9.34
N ASN A 26 10.55 3.49 8.43
CA ASN A 26 9.44 3.99 7.63
C ASN A 26 8.13 4.10 8.42
N LEU A 27 7.99 3.34 9.51
CA LEU A 27 6.83 3.34 10.39
C LEU A 27 7.07 4.20 11.64
N LEU A 28 8.29 4.14 12.18
CA LEU A 28 8.72 4.89 13.36
C LEU A 28 9.98 5.71 13.00
N PRO A 29 9.81 6.92 12.46
CA PRO A 29 10.94 7.75 12.04
C PRO A 29 11.67 8.32 13.27
N GLY A 30 12.94 7.93 13.45
CA GLY A 30 13.79 8.43 14.52
C GLY A 30 15.03 7.58 14.72
N THR A 31 16.00 8.09 15.47
CA THR A 31 17.12 7.28 15.96
C THR A 31 16.61 6.26 16.97
N LEU A 32 17.23 5.08 17.05
CA LEU A 32 16.83 4.06 18.02
C LEU A 32 16.85 4.60 19.45
N GLN A 33 17.84 5.44 19.79
CA GLN A 33 17.94 6.08 21.11
C GLN A 33 16.73 6.99 21.39
N ASN A 34 16.37 7.88 20.46
CA ASN A 34 15.23 8.79 20.66
C ASN A 34 13.90 8.03 20.72
N LEU A 35 13.75 7.00 19.90
CA LEU A 35 12.58 6.12 19.92
C LEU A 35 12.48 5.36 21.24
N ALA A 36 13.59 4.83 21.75
CA ALA A 36 13.64 4.15 23.03
C ALA A 36 13.29 5.09 24.18
N MET A 37 13.90 6.27 24.26
CA MET A 37 13.55 7.28 25.27
C MET A 37 12.07 7.66 25.22
N SER A 38 11.52 7.83 24.01
CA SER A 38 10.13 8.29 23.84
C SER A 38 9.12 7.19 24.15
N LEU A 39 9.30 5.99 23.59
CA LEU A 39 8.30 4.91 23.68
C LEU A 39 8.51 4.01 24.90
N CYS A 40 9.77 3.87 25.33
CA CYS A 40 10.22 2.89 26.30
C CYS A 40 11.15 3.53 27.36
N PRO A 41 10.74 4.61 28.06
CA PRO A 41 11.62 5.38 28.94
C PRO A 41 12.19 4.58 30.12
N ASN A 42 11.51 3.51 30.54
CA ASN A 42 11.92 2.66 31.65
C ASN A 42 12.87 1.52 31.23
N LEU A 43 13.20 1.43 29.94
CA LEU A 43 14.12 0.42 29.42
C LEU A 43 15.56 0.95 29.37
N ARG A 44 16.49 0.00 29.38
CA ARG A 44 17.93 0.22 29.17
C ARG A 44 18.19 1.17 27.99
N THR A 45 19.10 2.12 28.21
CA THR A 45 19.53 3.08 27.20
C THR A 45 20.34 2.38 26.11
N LYS A 46 20.31 2.94 24.90
CA LYS A 46 21.17 2.47 23.81
C LYS A 46 22.63 2.64 24.23
N GLY A 47 23.43 1.59 24.06
CA GLY A 47 24.88 1.69 24.20
C GLY A 47 25.50 2.58 23.12
N SER A 48 26.78 2.92 23.30
CA SER A 48 27.59 3.63 22.31
C SER A 48 28.80 2.79 21.94
N ILE A 49 29.17 2.83 20.66
CA ILE A 49 30.42 2.29 20.15
C ILE A 49 31.05 3.39 19.32
N ASP A 50 32.36 3.60 19.50
CA ASP A 50 33.14 4.37 18.54
C ASP A 50 33.33 3.54 17.27
N HIS A 51 32.50 3.83 16.26
CA HIS A 51 32.52 3.11 14.99
C HIS A 51 33.84 3.27 14.23
N GLU A 52 34.60 4.34 14.46
CA GLU A 52 35.89 4.57 13.80
C GLU A 52 36.99 3.67 14.37
N SER A 53 36.88 3.31 15.65
CA SER A 53 37.80 2.38 16.32
C SER A 53 37.61 0.90 15.91
N VAL A 54 36.49 0.56 15.26
CA VAL A 54 36.18 -0.82 14.87
C VAL A 54 36.92 -1.19 13.57
N ASN A 55 37.89 -2.10 13.71
CA ASN A 55 38.70 -2.66 12.64
C ASN A 55 38.86 -4.18 12.83
N GLU A 56 39.55 -4.86 11.91
CA GLU A 56 39.70 -6.32 11.94
C GLU A 56 40.28 -6.86 13.26
N LYS A 57 41.27 -6.17 13.83
CA LYS A 57 41.92 -6.59 15.08
C LYS A 57 41.02 -6.33 16.28
N SER A 58 40.37 -5.17 16.35
CA SER A 58 39.42 -4.87 17.45
C SER A 58 38.15 -5.70 17.36
N LEU A 59 37.69 -6.11 16.17
CA LEU A 59 36.55 -7.02 16.00
C LEU A 59 36.75 -8.36 16.71
N LYS A 60 37.93 -8.97 16.58
CA LYS A 60 38.24 -10.24 17.28
C LYS A 60 38.40 -10.01 18.78
N LYS A 61 39.08 -8.94 19.18
CA LYS A 61 39.36 -8.60 20.59
C LYS A 61 38.08 -8.25 21.36
N ASP A 62 37.24 -7.40 20.79
CA ASP A 62 36.06 -6.81 21.45
C ASP A 62 34.77 -7.54 21.06
N LYS A 63 34.89 -8.73 20.45
CA LYS A 63 33.78 -9.54 19.91
C LYS A 63 32.60 -9.63 20.87
N ASP A 64 32.85 -9.97 22.13
CA ASP A 64 31.79 -10.18 23.12
C ASP A 64 31.08 -8.86 23.46
N VAL A 65 31.83 -7.76 23.56
CA VAL A 65 31.27 -6.41 23.77
C VAL A 65 30.42 -5.98 22.58
N LEU A 66 30.91 -6.20 21.35
CA LEU A 66 30.18 -5.88 20.11
C LEU A 66 28.90 -6.71 19.99
N ILE A 67 28.94 -7.99 20.33
CA ILE A 67 27.77 -8.87 20.33
C ILE A 67 26.72 -8.39 21.33
N GLU A 68 27.12 -8.05 22.57
CA GLU A 68 26.18 -7.56 23.58
C GLU A 68 25.57 -6.20 23.21
N TYR A 69 26.36 -5.30 22.60
CA TYR A 69 25.84 -4.07 22.01
C TYR A 69 24.79 -4.34 20.92
N MET A 70 25.09 -5.23 19.95
CA MET A 70 24.17 -5.54 18.86
C MET A 70 22.89 -6.22 19.37
N LYS A 71 23.00 -7.15 20.32
CA LYS A 71 21.84 -7.76 20.99
C LYS A 71 20.98 -6.71 21.66
N THR A 72 21.60 -5.75 22.35
CA THR A 72 20.88 -4.64 22.99
C THR A 72 20.12 -3.81 21.96
N ASP A 73 20.74 -3.42 20.85
CA ASP A 73 20.07 -2.67 19.78
C ASP A 73 18.89 -3.44 19.16
N ILE A 74 19.04 -4.76 18.93
CA ILE A 74 17.96 -5.62 18.40
C ILE A 74 16.79 -5.73 19.39
N LEU A 75 17.08 -6.00 20.66
CA LEU A 75 16.05 -6.13 21.70
C LEU A 75 15.32 -4.81 21.91
N LEU A 76 16.06 -3.69 21.94
CA LEU A 76 15.49 -2.36 22.10
C LEU A 76 14.57 -1.99 20.94
N LEU A 77 14.97 -2.31 19.70
CA LEU A 77 14.10 -2.12 18.53
C LEU A 77 12.83 -2.99 18.64
N GLY A 78 12.96 -4.25 19.06
CA GLY A 78 11.82 -5.15 19.28
C GLY A 78 10.81 -4.59 20.28
N GLU A 79 11.29 -4.06 21.42
CA GLU A 79 10.45 -3.41 22.43
C GLU A 79 9.77 -2.13 21.90
N VAL A 80 10.51 -1.27 21.21
CA VAL A 80 9.99 -0.06 20.56
C VAL A 80 8.85 -0.39 19.60
N MET A 81 9.04 -1.40 18.74
CA MET A 81 8.05 -1.83 17.77
C MET A 81 6.80 -2.41 18.44
N GLN A 82 6.97 -3.27 19.45
CA GLN A 82 5.86 -3.86 20.21
C GLN A 82 5.06 -2.79 20.98
N LYS A 83 5.75 -1.83 21.58
CA LYS A 83 5.11 -0.72 22.30
C LYS A 83 4.30 0.16 21.36
N ALA A 84 4.87 0.53 20.21
CA ALA A 84 4.14 1.26 19.19
C ALA A 84 2.90 0.46 18.72
N GLN A 85 3.07 -0.83 18.40
CA GLN A 85 1.96 -1.70 18.00
C GLN A 85 0.85 -1.72 19.06
N ASN A 86 1.20 -1.83 20.35
CA ASN A 86 0.23 -1.82 21.45
C ASN A 86 -0.56 -0.51 21.50
N ILE A 87 0.12 0.63 21.34
CA ILE A 87 -0.53 1.96 21.32
C ILE A 87 -1.49 2.05 20.13
N TYR A 88 -1.03 1.75 18.92
CA TYR A 88 -1.87 1.83 17.71
C TYR A 88 -3.05 0.86 17.77
N TRP A 89 -2.85 -0.33 18.33
CA TRP A 89 -3.93 -1.29 18.53
C TRP A 89 -4.98 -0.76 19.50
N LYS A 90 -4.57 -0.23 20.66
CA LYS A 90 -5.50 0.32 21.66
C LYS A 90 -6.30 1.51 21.13
N LEU A 91 -5.62 2.45 20.46
CA LEU A 91 -6.26 3.67 19.95
C LEU A 91 -7.12 3.40 18.72
N TYR A 92 -6.60 2.63 17.78
CA TYR A 92 -7.13 2.55 16.41
C TYR A 92 -7.60 1.15 15.98
N GLN A 93 -7.33 0.11 16.78
CA GLN A 93 -7.53 -1.31 16.39
C GLN A 93 -6.82 -1.64 15.08
N LEU A 94 -5.61 -1.09 14.90
CA LEU A 94 -4.80 -1.26 13.70
C LEU A 94 -3.47 -1.94 14.02
N ASP A 95 -3.10 -2.84 13.12
CA ASP A 95 -1.76 -3.38 13.02
C ASP A 95 -0.87 -2.38 12.27
N ILE A 96 0.22 -1.91 12.88
CA ILE A 96 1.20 -1.01 12.25
C ILE A 96 1.86 -1.68 11.05
N GLU A 97 1.94 -3.01 11.07
CA GLU A 97 2.42 -3.83 9.98
C GLU A 97 1.41 -3.99 8.84
N SER A 98 0.18 -3.50 8.97
CA SER A 98 -0.76 -3.48 7.85
C SER A 98 -0.33 -2.54 6.73
N LYS A 99 0.54 -1.57 7.05
CA LYS A 99 1.09 -0.58 6.10
C LYS A 99 2.62 -0.62 6.12
N ILE A 100 3.22 -0.05 5.08
CA ILE A 100 4.69 -0.04 4.91
C ILE A 100 5.30 1.27 5.41
N ILE A 101 4.52 2.35 5.41
CA ILE A 101 4.94 3.71 5.79
C ILE A 101 3.90 4.35 6.71
N LEU A 102 4.38 5.19 7.63
CA LEU A 102 3.54 5.88 8.61
C LEU A 102 2.47 6.77 7.96
N SER A 103 2.79 7.46 6.86
CA SER A 103 1.82 8.32 6.16
C SER A 103 0.63 7.52 5.57
N SER A 104 0.85 6.26 5.19
CA SER A 104 -0.24 5.37 4.75
C SER A 104 -1.08 4.87 5.92
N LEU A 105 -0.50 4.73 7.11
CA LEU A 105 -1.24 4.44 8.34
C LEU A 105 -2.08 5.66 8.76
N ALA A 106 -1.51 6.86 8.68
CA ALA A 106 -2.18 8.13 8.94
C ALA A 106 -3.41 8.34 8.05
N VAL A 107 -3.26 8.17 6.72
CA VAL A 107 -4.39 8.27 5.79
C VAL A 107 -5.44 7.18 6.04
N ASN A 108 -5.04 5.98 6.45
CA ASN A 108 -6.02 4.94 6.79
C ASN A 108 -6.87 5.36 8.00
N ILE A 109 -6.23 5.85 9.07
CA ILE A 109 -6.93 6.34 10.26
C ILE A 109 -7.82 7.54 9.92
N PHE A 110 -7.29 8.50 9.15
CA PHE A 110 -8.05 9.64 8.67
C PHE A 110 -9.31 9.22 7.92
N ARG A 111 -9.18 8.31 6.95
CA ARG A 111 -10.30 7.83 6.12
C ARG A 111 -11.34 7.04 6.91
N LEU A 112 -10.91 6.27 7.91
CA LEU A 112 -11.80 5.44 8.71
C LEU A 112 -12.62 6.22 9.75
N ARG A 113 -12.08 7.34 10.25
CA ARG A 113 -12.64 8.02 11.43
C ARG A 113 -13.04 9.47 11.24
N TYR A 114 -12.48 10.17 10.25
CA TYR A 114 -12.59 11.63 10.15
C TYR A 114 -13.03 12.11 8.76
N TYR A 115 -12.72 11.37 7.70
CA TYR A 115 -13.03 11.80 6.34
C TYR A 115 -14.46 11.44 5.92
N ASN A 116 -15.18 12.43 5.39
CA ASN A 116 -16.46 12.24 4.72
C ASN A 116 -16.37 12.72 3.26
N ASP A 117 -16.41 11.77 2.33
CA ASP A 117 -16.28 12.03 0.88
C ASP A 117 -17.48 12.78 0.29
N GLU A 118 -18.65 12.68 0.91
CA GLU A 118 -19.86 13.40 0.48
C GLU A 118 -19.74 14.89 0.81
N ILE A 119 -19.08 15.22 1.93
CA ILE A 119 -18.88 16.60 2.38
C ILE A 119 -17.69 17.23 1.67
N PHE A 120 -16.56 16.52 1.57
CA PHE A 120 -15.33 17.02 0.97
C PHE A 120 -14.77 15.99 -0.02
N PRO A 121 -15.27 15.96 -1.27
CA PRO A 121 -14.74 15.04 -2.27
C PRO A 121 -13.31 15.42 -2.67
N ILE A 122 -12.40 14.45 -2.63
CA ILE A 122 -11.02 14.60 -3.10
C ILE A 122 -10.93 14.04 -4.53
N HIS A 123 -10.77 14.93 -5.50
CA HIS A 123 -10.61 14.55 -6.91
C HIS A 123 -9.18 14.09 -7.18
N ILE A 124 -9.04 12.96 -7.89
CA ILE A 124 -7.74 12.47 -8.35
C ILE A 124 -7.50 13.01 -9.76
N PRO A 125 -6.53 13.91 -9.96
CA PRO A 125 -6.24 14.47 -11.28
C PRO A 125 -5.68 13.41 -12.24
N ASN A 126 -5.88 13.64 -13.54
CA ASN A 126 -5.19 12.89 -14.58
C ASN A 126 -3.71 13.31 -14.69
N GLN A 127 -2.92 12.62 -15.50
CA GLN A 127 -1.48 12.86 -15.60
C GLN A 127 -1.10 14.30 -16.03
N ASN A 128 -1.85 14.90 -16.94
CA ASN A 128 -1.56 16.25 -17.43
C ASN A 128 -1.90 17.30 -16.37
N GLU A 129 -3.07 17.15 -15.75
CA GLU A 129 -3.52 17.98 -14.62
C GLU A 129 -2.52 17.91 -13.48
N ASP A 130 -2.13 16.70 -13.05
CA ASP A 130 -1.18 16.45 -11.97
C ASP A 130 0.21 17.03 -12.30
N THR A 131 0.72 16.80 -13.51
CA THR A 131 2.01 17.36 -13.96
C THR A 131 2.02 18.89 -13.90
N PHE A 132 0.91 19.51 -14.25
CA PHE A 132 0.76 20.96 -14.24
C PHE A 132 0.62 21.50 -12.81
N ILE A 133 -0.26 20.91 -11.98
CA ILE A 133 -0.47 21.29 -10.57
C ILE A 133 0.83 21.15 -9.77
N ARG A 134 1.62 20.10 -10.01
CA ARG A 134 2.91 19.89 -9.32
C ARG A 134 3.97 20.95 -9.59
N LYS A 135 3.83 21.77 -10.65
CA LYS A 135 4.72 22.92 -10.85
C LYS A 135 4.57 23.98 -9.75
N ALA A 136 3.41 24.02 -9.10
CA ALA A 136 3.10 24.90 -7.97
C ALA A 136 3.52 24.32 -6.62
N TYR A 137 4.08 23.11 -6.60
CA TYR A 137 4.39 22.40 -5.37
C TYR A 137 5.81 22.73 -4.91
N TYR A 138 5.90 23.46 -3.80
CA TYR A 138 7.16 23.90 -3.19
C TYR A 138 7.35 23.29 -1.80
N GLY A 139 8.62 23.18 -1.40
CA GLY A 139 9.01 22.74 -0.07
C GLY A 139 9.00 23.89 0.95
N CYS A 140 9.72 23.69 2.05
CA CYS A 140 9.89 24.72 3.08
C CYS A 140 10.71 25.91 2.53
N HIS A 141 10.33 27.12 2.94
CA HIS A 141 11.15 28.32 2.73
C HIS A 141 12.40 28.22 3.63
N THR A 142 13.59 28.39 3.05
CA THR A 142 14.85 28.35 3.81
C THR A 142 15.77 29.44 3.29
N ASP A 143 15.99 30.45 4.12
CA ASP A 143 16.89 31.55 3.81
C ASP A 143 18.35 31.20 4.15
N SER A 144 19.27 31.69 3.32
CA SER A 144 20.70 31.59 3.57
C SER A 144 21.20 32.86 4.24
N TYR A 145 21.72 32.73 5.45
CA TYR A 145 22.31 33.83 6.21
C TYR A 145 23.84 33.71 6.27
N LYS A 146 24.54 34.84 6.42
CA LYS A 146 25.95 34.82 6.83
C LYS A 146 26.02 34.24 8.26
N PRO A 147 26.91 33.28 8.58
CA PRO A 147 26.90 32.53 9.84
C PRO A 147 27.47 33.34 11.02
N TYR A 148 26.90 34.51 11.28
CA TYR A 148 27.26 35.36 12.40
C TYR A 148 26.01 36.03 12.96
N GLY A 149 25.84 35.96 14.28
CA GLY A 149 24.84 36.71 15.02
C GLY A 149 25.17 36.76 16.50
N LYS A 150 24.64 37.78 17.19
CA LYS A 150 24.78 38.00 18.63
C LYS A 150 23.39 38.18 19.22
N ASN A 151 23.16 37.64 20.42
CA ASN A 151 21.89 37.78 21.16
C ASN A 151 20.65 37.43 20.32
N LEU A 152 20.70 36.30 19.61
CA LEU A 152 19.61 35.87 18.73
C LEU A 152 18.49 35.18 19.52
N TYR A 153 17.27 35.37 19.05
CA TYR A 153 16.09 34.64 19.52
C TYR A 153 15.70 33.58 18.48
N TYR A 154 15.41 32.36 18.94
CA TYR A 154 14.95 31.25 18.11
C TYR A 154 13.46 31.03 18.32
N TYR A 155 12.68 31.16 17.25
CA TYR A 155 11.24 30.92 17.25
C TYR A 155 10.93 29.75 16.32
N ASP A 156 10.09 28.82 16.79
CA ASP A 156 9.64 27.67 16.01
C ASP A 156 8.12 27.55 16.12
N VAL A 157 7.48 27.24 15.00
CA VAL A 157 6.02 27.11 14.93
C VAL A 157 5.62 25.73 15.40
N ASN A 158 4.74 25.69 16.41
CA ASN A 158 4.23 24.45 16.95
C ASN A 158 3.36 23.69 15.93
N SER A 159 3.95 22.72 15.24
CA SER A 159 3.25 21.86 14.28
C SER A 159 2.64 22.66 13.11
N LEU A 160 3.50 23.41 12.40
CA LEU A 160 3.13 24.29 11.28
C LEU A 160 2.15 23.66 10.28
N TYR A 161 2.50 22.53 9.66
CA TYR A 161 1.63 21.90 8.66
C TYR A 161 0.27 21.46 9.23
N PRO A 162 0.21 20.75 10.39
CA PRO A 162 -1.07 20.47 11.03
C PRO A 162 -1.90 21.73 11.35
N PHE A 163 -1.27 22.80 11.81
CA PHE A 163 -1.96 24.07 12.05
C PHE A 163 -2.58 24.60 10.76
N VAL A 164 -1.83 24.65 9.66
CA VAL A 164 -2.34 25.06 8.35
C VAL A 164 -3.50 24.15 7.90
N MET A 165 -3.34 22.84 8.06
CA MET A 165 -4.37 21.85 7.78
C MET A 165 -5.64 22.05 8.61
N LYS A 166 -5.56 22.61 9.82
CA LYS A 166 -6.72 22.80 10.70
C LYS A 166 -7.44 24.11 10.41
N GLU A 167 -6.69 25.21 10.27
CA GLU A 167 -7.24 26.56 10.30
C GLU A 167 -7.71 27.07 8.94
N TYR A 168 -7.03 26.68 7.85
CA TYR A 168 -7.28 27.27 6.54
C TYR A 168 -8.20 26.41 5.67
N HIS A 169 -8.94 27.09 4.77
CA HIS A 169 -9.76 26.42 3.78
C HIS A 169 -8.89 25.63 2.80
N MET A 170 -9.35 24.43 2.43
CA MET A 170 -8.61 23.50 1.58
C MET A 170 -9.24 23.39 0.19
N PRO A 171 -8.44 23.14 -0.87
CA PRO A 171 -8.97 22.88 -2.20
C PRO A 171 -9.75 21.56 -2.23
N CYS A 172 -10.96 21.59 -2.79
CA CYS A 172 -11.90 20.48 -2.84
C CYS A 172 -12.46 20.28 -4.24
N GLY A 173 -12.85 19.03 -4.54
CA GLY A 173 -13.60 18.68 -5.73
C GLY A 173 -12.78 18.75 -7.02
N LYS A 174 -13.50 18.69 -8.14
CA LYS A 174 -12.89 18.77 -9.47
C LYS A 174 -12.50 20.21 -9.75
N HIS A 175 -11.25 20.41 -10.15
CA HIS A 175 -10.72 21.70 -10.56
C HIS A 175 -11.18 22.06 -11.98
N VAL A 176 -11.17 23.35 -12.31
CA VAL A 176 -11.62 23.87 -13.61
C VAL A 176 -10.47 24.63 -14.27
N TRP A 177 -10.18 24.32 -15.55
CA TRP A 177 -9.18 25.03 -16.34
C TRP A 177 -9.72 26.37 -16.85
N TYR A 178 -8.90 27.41 -16.74
CA TYR A 178 -9.14 28.71 -17.35
C TYR A 178 -7.94 29.11 -18.20
N SER A 179 -8.19 29.46 -19.45
CA SER A 179 -7.17 29.85 -20.44
C SER A 179 -6.83 31.34 -20.44
N ASN A 180 -7.69 32.18 -19.85
CA ASN A 180 -7.45 33.59 -19.63
C ASN A 180 -7.92 33.95 -18.22
N LEU A 181 -7.02 34.50 -17.41
CA LEU A 181 -7.27 34.90 -16.03
C LEU A 181 -6.99 36.39 -15.79
N GLU A 182 -6.72 37.16 -16.85
CA GLU A 182 -6.33 38.58 -16.76
C GLU A 182 -7.35 39.45 -16.01
N ASP A 183 -8.64 39.13 -16.15
CA ASP A 183 -9.75 39.88 -15.53
C ASP A 183 -10.27 39.23 -14.23
N MET A 184 -9.67 38.14 -13.75
CA MET A 184 -10.10 37.47 -12.52
C MET A 184 -9.43 38.07 -11.28
N ASP A 185 -10.24 38.29 -10.25
CA ASP A 185 -9.75 38.67 -8.92
C ASP A 185 -8.87 37.56 -8.34
N ILE A 186 -7.59 37.87 -8.09
CA ILE A 186 -6.58 36.95 -7.54
C ILE A 186 -6.99 36.42 -6.16
N ASP A 187 -7.80 37.16 -5.40
CA ASP A 187 -8.30 36.68 -4.11
C ASP A 187 -9.23 35.47 -4.23
N SER A 188 -9.85 35.29 -5.38
CA SER A 188 -10.72 34.16 -5.71
C SER A 188 -9.96 32.92 -6.26
N MET A 189 -8.66 33.05 -6.53
CA MET A 189 -7.89 32.05 -7.29
C MET A 189 -7.07 31.11 -6.39
N LEU A 190 -6.85 29.88 -6.88
CA LEU A 190 -5.87 28.90 -6.38
C LEU A 190 -5.29 28.21 -7.61
N GLY A 191 -4.07 28.56 -8.06
CA GLY A 191 -3.53 28.19 -9.38
C GLY A 191 -2.05 27.76 -9.38
N VAL A 192 -1.39 27.84 -10.55
CA VAL A 192 -0.05 27.28 -10.88
C VAL A 192 1.10 27.86 -10.06
N TYR A 193 0.87 29.04 -9.49
CA TYR A 193 1.56 29.51 -8.30
C TYR A 193 0.55 29.40 -7.18
N TYR A 194 0.97 28.86 -6.03
CA TYR A 194 0.11 28.85 -4.86
C TYR A 194 -0.37 30.29 -4.63
N SER A 195 -1.69 30.50 -4.59
CA SER A 195 -2.28 31.85 -4.64
C SER A 195 -1.73 32.78 -3.57
N GLU A 196 -1.34 32.23 -2.43
CA GLU A 196 -0.77 33.02 -1.33
C GLU A 196 0.64 33.55 -1.66
N GLU A 197 1.42 32.88 -2.51
CA GLU A 197 2.71 33.40 -3.00
C GLU A 197 2.48 34.57 -3.96
N LEU A 198 1.46 34.49 -4.83
CA LEU A 198 1.09 35.60 -5.70
C LEU A 198 0.58 36.79 -4.89
N LYS A 199 -0.26 36.55 -3.88
CA LYS A 199 -0.73 37.59 -2.95
C LYS A 199 0.42 38.21 -2.18
N TYR A 200 1.38 37.40 -1.72
CA TYR A 200 2.58 37.89 -1.07
C TYR A 200 3.41 38.77 -2.02
N ALA A 201 3.62 38.37 -3.27
CA ALA A 201 4.31 39.18 -4.27
C ALA A 201 3.58 40.50 -4.56
N ILE A 202 2.25 40.49 -4.68
CA ILE A 202 1.45 41.72 -4.82
C ILE A 202 1.63 42.62 -3.59
N GLY A 203 1.62 42.05 -2.38
CA GLY A 203 1.88 42.76 -1.14
C GLY A 203 3.29 43.39 -1.06
N LEU A 204 4.26 42.80 -1.76
CA LEU A 204 5.61 43.37 -1.94
C LEU A 204 5.68 44.42 -3.07
N GLY A 205 4.57 44.71 -3.76
CA GLY A 205 4.48 45.71 -4.82
C GLY A 205 4.72 45.16 -6.24
N TYR A 206 4.82 43.85 -6.43
CA TYR A 206 4.93 43.26 -7.76
C TYR A 206 3.59 43.29 -8.49
N LYS A 207 3.62 43.63 -9.78
CA LYS A 207 2.45 43.45 -10.66
C LYS A 207 2.39 42.00 -11.13
N VAL A 208 1.37 41.27 -10.70
CA VAL A 208 1.10 39.89 -11.12
C VAL A 208 -0.07 39.89 -12.11
N VAL A 209 0.12 39.26 -13.27
CA VAL A 209 -0.94 39.06 -14.28
C VAL A 209 -1.08 37.55 -14.52
N PRO A 210 -2.09 36.88 -13.96
CA PRO A 210 -2.28 35.46 -14.18
C PRO A 210 -2.78 35.21 -15.60
N ILE A 211 -2.11 34.30 -16.32
CA ILE A 211 -2.43 34.00 -17.72
C ILE A 211 -3.43 32.84 -17.80
N SER A 212 -3.10 31.71 -17.18
CA SER A 212 -3.94 30.50 -17.20
C SER A 212 -3.66 29.63 -15.98
N GLY A 213 -4.59 28.74 -15.65
CA GLY A 213 -4.47 27.89 -14.47
C GLY A 213 -5.72 27.07 -14.19
N TYR A 214 -5.56 26.14 -13.25
CA TYR A 214 -6.69 25.44 -12.65
C TYR A 214 -7.19 26.22 -11.45
N ILE A 215 -8.51 26.29 -11.26
CA ILE A 215 -9.15 26.88 -10.08
C ILE A 215 -9.83 25.77 -9.28
N PHE A 216 -9.68 25.81 -7.96
CA PHE A 216 -10.25 24.86 -7.02
C PHE A 216 -11.37 25.48 -6.19
N LYS A 217 -12.40 24.70 -5.87
CA LYS A 217 -13.41 25.11 -4.90
C LYS A 217 -12.78 25.12 -3.50
N ARG A 218 -12.96 26.20 -2.75
CA ARG A 218 -12.59 26.28 -1.34
C ARG A 218 -13.69 25.72 -0.45
N LYS A 219 -13.31 24.91 0.53
CA LYS A 219 -14.19 24.43 1.61
C LYS A 219 -13.45 24.42 2.93
N GLU A 220 -14.20 24.41 4.03
CA GLU A 220 -13.65 24.16 5.36
C GLU A 220 -12.81 22.87 5.33
N SER A 221 -11.69 22.89 6.07
CA SER A 221 -10.73 21.80 5.99
C SER A 221 -11.32 20.46 6.46
N PRO A 222 -11.17 19.38 5.68
CA PRO A 222 -11.58 18.05 6.10
C PRO A 222 -10.65 17.48 7.19
N PHE A 223 -9.52 18.14 7.45
CA PHE A 223 -8.51 17.70 8.42
C PHE A 223 -8.71 18.30 9.81
N LYS A 224 -9.64 19.25 9.97
CA LYS A 224 -9.87 20.00 11.21
C LYS A 224 -10.07 19.08 12.41
N ASP A 225 -10.97 18.11 12.30
CA ASP A 225 -11.29 17.18 13.40
C ASP A 225 -10.14 16.22 13.69
N PHE A 226 -9.47 15.74 12.64
CA PHE A 226 -8.29 14.87 12.78
C PHE A 226 -7.18 15.58 13.55
N VAL A 227 -6.80 16.78 13.13
CA VAL A 227 -5.72 17.55 13.78
C VAL A 227 -6.14 17.95 15.19
N SER A 228 -7.35 18.47 15.38
CA SER A 228 -7.83 18.93 16.69
C SER A 228 -7.90 17.78 17.70
N SER A 229 -8.42 16.62 17.30
CA SER A 229 -8.50 15.42 18.14
C SER A 229 -7.09 14.95 18.57
N LEU A 230 -6.18 14.76 17.61
CA LEU A 230 -4.83 14.27 17.90
C LEU A 230 -4.01 15.29 18.73
N PHE A 231 -4.17 16.58 18.46
CA PHE A 231 -3.48 17.63 19.20
C PHE A 231 -3.95 17.68 20.66
N SER A 232 -5.25 17.64 20.91
CA SER A 232 -5.81 17.61 22.26
C SER A 232 -5.36 16.35 23.01
N SER A 233 -5.45 15.17 22.40
CA SER A 233 -4.99 13.93 23.02
C SER A 233 -3.47 13.92 23.28
N ARG A 234 -2.68 14.60 22.44
CA ARG A 234 -1.25 14.81 22.69
C ARG A 234 -1.00 15.71 23.89
N LEU A 235 -1.76 16.79 24.07
CA LEU A 235 -1.63 17.66 25.24
C LEU A 235 -1.99 16.91 26.53
N GLU A 236 -3.05 16.09 26.51
CA GLU A 236 -3.40 15.25 27.65
C GLU A 236 -2.32 14.21 27.96
N ALA A 237 -1.74 13.57 26.93
CA ALA A 237 -0.65 12.63 27.11
C ALA A 237 0.56 13.31 27.79
N ARG A 238 0.90 14.53 27.39
CA ARG A 238 1.96 15.33 28.03
C ARG A 238 1.64 15.67 29.48
N LYS A 239 0.41 16.11 29.78
CA LYS A 239 -0.03 16.39 31.16
C LYS A 239 0.09 15.16 32.06
N LYS A 240 -0.11 13.96 31.50
CA LYS A 240 0.00 12.67 32.20
C LYS A 240 1.42 12.09 32.19
N GLY A 241 2.43 12.79 31.65
CA GLY A 241 3.79 12.28 31.52
C GLY A 241 3.95 11.06 30.59
N ASN A 242 3.00 10.85 29.66
CA ASN A 242 3.03 9.73 28.73
C ASN A 242 3.70 10.15 27.41
N ASP A 243 5.03 10.16 27.43
CA ASP A 243 5.86 10.56 26.28
C ASP A 243 5.65 9.67 25.06
N ALA A 244 5.41 8.38 25.27
CA ALA A 244 5.18 7.41 24.22
C ALA A 244 3.94 7.77 23.40
N LEU A 245 2.84 8.06 24.09
CA LEU A 245 1.58 8.43 23.48
C LEU A 245 1.65 9.81 22.83
N SER A 246 2.30 10.77 23.49
CA SER A 246 2.58 12.11 22.96
C SER A 246 3.38 12.05 21.65
N TYR A 247 4.40 11.19 21.60
CA TYR A 247 5.20 10.94 20.40
C TYR A 247 4.36 10.35 19.26
N VAL A 248 3.56 9.30 19.53
CA VAL A 248 2.68 8.67 18.53
C VAL A 248 1.71 9.69 17.92
N TYR A 249 1.03 10.49 18.74
CA TYR A 249 0.13 11.53 18.21
C TYR A 249 0.88 12.58 17.37
N LYS A 250 2.07 13.00 17.80
CA LYS A 250 2.89 13.96 17.05
C LYS A 250 3.25 13.42 15.66
N ILE A 251 3.82 12.22 15.58
CA ILE A 251 4.27 11.67 14.30
C ILE A 251 3.09 11.34 13.39
N LEU A 252 1.98 10.85 13.95
CA LEU A 252 0.79 10.51 13.17
C LEU A 252 0.17 11.76 12.53
N MET A 253 0.03 12.83 13.33
CA MET A 253 -0.47 14.12 12.87
C MET A 253 0.43 14.72 11.79
N ASN A 254 1.75 14.71 11.99
CA ASN A 254 2.72 15.28 11.05
C ASN A 254 2.88 14.45 9.76
N SER A 255 2.51 13.17 9.75
CA SER A 255 2.72 12.29 8.58
C SER A 255 1.56 12.29 7.59
N LEU A 256 0.42 12.90 7.94
CA LEU A 256 -0.79 12.83 7.12
C LEU A 256 -0.61 13.54 5.78
N TYR A 257 -0.12 14.79 5.80
CA TYR A 257 -0.01 15.63 4.60
C TYR A 257 0.89 15.00 3.53
N SER A 258 1.98 14.35 3.95
CA SER A 258 2.97 13.76 3.03
C SER A 258 2.41 12.66 2.13
N ARG A 259 1.24 12.09 2.44
CA ARG A 259 0.59 11.11 1.56
C ARG A 259 -0.07 11.77 0.35
N PHE A 260 -0.52 13.02 0.46
CA PHE A 260 -1.15 13.78 -0.63
C PHE A 260 -0.12 14.28 -1.65
N GLU A 261 1.17 14.27 -1.30
CA GLU A 261 2.26 14.79 -2.12
C GLU A 261 2.95 13.72 -2.97
N ILE A 262 2.55 12.45 -2.83
CA ILE A 262 3.29 11.34 -3.42
C ILE A 262 3.34 11.44 -4.94
N ASP A 263 4.56 11.35 -5.46
CA ASP A 263 4.82 11.24 -6.89
C ASP A 263 4.13 9.97 -7.45
N PRO A 264 3.26 10.09 -8.47
CA PRO A 264 2.62 8.95 -9.10
C PRO A 264 3.64 8.00 -9.77
N LYS A 265 4.82 8.50 -10.14
CA LYS A 265 5.90 7.68 -10.71
C LYS A 265 6.53 6.83 -9.62
N SER A 266 6.12 5.56 -9.56
CA SER A 266 6.78 4.57 -8.72
C SER A 266 7.62 3.63 -9.58
N ILE A 267 8.94 3.69 -9.46
CA ILE A 267 9.83 2.71 -10.07
C ILE A 267 9.85 1.47 -9.16
N ILE A 268 9.10 0.44 -9.54
CA ILE A 268 9.14 -0.85 -8.86
C ILE A 268 10.34 -1.63 -9.41
N ILE A 269 11.35 -1.82 -8.56
CA ILE A 269 12.48 -2.72 -8.86
C ILE A 269 12.19 -4.06 -8.22
N GLU A 270 11.96 -5.07 -9.05
CA GLU A 270 11.79 -6.47 -8.66
C GLU A 270 13.15 -7.17 -8.74
N VAL A 271 13.50 -7.88 -7.66
CA VAL A 271 14.77 -8.63 -7.56
C VAL A 271 14.43 -10.11 -7.70
N TYR A 272 14.76 -10.69 -8.85
CA TYR A 272 14.60 -12.12 -9.10
C TYR A 272 15.90 -12.86 -8.80
N ASN A 273 15.78 -14.11 -8.36
CA ASN A 273 16.93 -15.02 -8.35
C ASN A 273 17.35 -15.29 -9.79
N PHE A 274 18.50 -14.71 -10.15
CA PHE A 274 19.02 -14.55 -11.49
C PHE A 274 19.62 -15.86 -12.04
N LYS A 275 18.81 -16.93 -12.16
CA LYS A 275 19.23 -18.04 -13.02
C LYS A 275 19.22 -17.70 -14.52
N ARG A 276 18.80 -16.48 -14.95
CA ARG A 276 18.98 -15.97 -16.33
C ARG A 276 19.15 -14.43 -16.41
N LYS A 277 20.42 -14.00 -16.53
CA LYS A 277 21.08 -12.76 -17.05
C LYS A 277 20.25 -11.83 -18.01
N HIS A 278 20.34 -10.49 -18.06
CA HIS A 278 21.47 -9.55 -17.93
C HIS A 278 21.05 -8.07 -17.64
N SER A 279 21.58 -7.48 -16.56
CA SER A 279 22.15 -6.12 -16.54
C SER A 279 23.22 -6.08 -15.44
N LYS A 280 24.49 -5.83 -15.79
CA LYS A 280 25.59 -5.77 -14.81
C LYS A 280 25.50 -4.42 -14.09
N LYS A 281 24.95 -4.40 -12.88
CA LYS A 281 25.36 -3.39 -11.89
C LYS A 281 26.76 -3.77 -11.44
N TYR A 282 27.74 -2.88 -11.57
CA TYR A 282 29.06 -3.09 -10.96
C TYR A 282 28.89 -3.00 -9.44
N LYS A 283 28.68 -4.17 -8.84
CA LYS A 283 28.65 -4.38 -7.40
C LYS A 283 29.91 -5.14 -7.04
N GLY A 284 30.54 -4.74 -5.96
CA GLY A 284 31.76 -5.36 -5.47
C GLY A 284 32.82 -4.31 -5.10
N PRO A 285 33.94 -4.76 -4.52
CA PRO A 285 34.96 -3.87 -3.97
C PRO A 285 35.57 -2.93 -5.02
N ALA A 286 35.65 -3.36 -6.29
CA ALA A 286 36.26 -2.59 -7.37
C ALA A 286 35.36 -1.53 -8.02
N LYS A 287 34.13 -1.30 -7.53
CA LYS A 287 33.14 -0.41 -8.18
C LYS A 287 33.68 1.03 -8.37
N ASP A 288 34.49 1.51 -7.42
CA ASP A 288 34.99 2.88 -7.42
C ASP A 288 36.13 3.08 -8.45
N LYS A 289 36.64 1.98 -9.03
CA LYS A 289 37.62 2.00 -10.12
C LYS A 289 36.97 2.06 -11.51
N VAL A 290 35.63 1.97 -11.59
CA VAL A 290 34.85 2.04 -12.83
C VAL A 290 34.38 3.49 -13.06
N THR A 291 35.30 4.36 -13.47
CA THR A 291 35.04 5.81 -13.68
C THR A 291 34.50 6.12 -15.09
N PRO A 292 33.95 7.33 -15.34
CA PRO A 292 33.60 7.78 -16.69
C PRO A 292 34.76 7.72 -17.69
N GLU A 293 36.02 8.00 -17.30
CA GLU A 293 37.16 7.83 -18.21
C GLU A 293 37.43 6.36 -18.54
N TRP A 294 37.24 5.45 -17.58
CA TRP A 294 37.36 4.02 -17.84
C TRP A 294 36.36 3.58 -18.91
N PHE A 295 35.10 4.06 -18.85
CA PHE A 295 34.08 3.80 -19.87
C PHE A 295 34.48 4.32 -21.25
N LYS A 296 34.98 5.56 -21.35
CA LYS A 296 35.43 6.12 -22.64
C LYS A 296 36.53 5.27 -23.28
N LYS A 297 37.51 4.83 -22.48
CA LYS A 297 38.61 3.99 -22.96
C LYS A 297 38.17 2.56 -23.30
N GLN A 298 37.23 1.97 -22.54
CA GLN A 298 36.65 0.65 -22.85
C GLN A 298 35.76 0.68 -24.11
N TYR A 299 35.08 1.81 -24.36
CA TYR A 299 34.26 1.98 -25.56
C TYR A 299 35.12 2.10 -26.83
N ALA A 300 36.26 2.79 -26.73
CA ALA A 300 37.23 2.90 -27.82
C ALA A 300 37.89 1.56 -28.16
N GLU A 301 38.14 0.71 -27.15
CA GLU A 301 38.76 -0.60 -27.33
C GLU A 301 38.00 -1.69 -26.54
N PRO A 302 37.00 -2.35 -27.17
CA PRO A 302 36.14 -3.31 -26.48
C PRO A 302 36.86 -4.54 -25.92
N SER A 303 38.01 -4.93 -26.51
CA SER A 303 38.86 -6.05 -26.07
C SER A 303 39.74 -5.72 -24.87
N ARG A 304 39.78 -4.45 -24.44
CA ARG A 304 40.64 -3.99 -23.34
C ARG A 304 40.29 -4.72 -22.04
N ARG A 305 41.32 -5.24 -21.36
CA ARG A 305 41.22 -5.84 -20.02
C ARG A 305 42.09 -5.04 -19.07
N VAL A 306 41.53 -4.64 -17.93
CA VAL A 306 42.26 -3.87 -16.92
C VAL A 306 42.23 -4.62 -15.60
N GLN A 307 43.39 -4.98 -15.08
CA GLN A 307 43.49 -5.49 -13.73
C GLN A 307 43.62 -4.33 -12.74
N VAL A 308 42.80 -4.34 -11.69
CA VAL A 308 42.83 -3.34 -10.63
C VAL A 308 43.00 -4.01 -9.29
N LYS A 309 43.94 -3.50 -8.50
CA LYS A 309 44.12 -3.89 -7.10
C LYS A 309 43.11 -3.15 -6.25
N VAL A 310 42.46 -3.89 -5.35
CA VAL A 310 41.50 -3.34 -4.41
C VAL A 310 41.71 -3.98 -3.06
N ASP A 311 41.88 -3.13 -2.05
CA ASP A 311 41.89 -3.54 -0.66
C ASP A 311 40.46 -3.82 -0.20
N VAL A 312 40.16 -5.11 -0.02
CA VAL A 312 38.87 -5.54 0.49
C VAL A 312 38.97 -5.70 2.00
N LYS A 313 38.35 -4.78 2.73
CA LYS A 313 38.28 -4.86 4.18
C LYS A 313 37.12 -5.75 4.61
N PHE A 314 37.32 -6.47 5.71
CA PHE A 314 36.30 -7.28 6.38
C PHE A 314 35.73 -8.46 5.57
N MET A 315 36.56 -9.14 4.78
CA MET A 315 36.11 -10.32 4.06
C MET A 315 35.93 -11.50 5.01
N ILE A 316 34.76 -12.14 4.96
CA ILE A 316 34.47 -13.33 5.78
C ILE A 316 34.93 -14.56 5.00
N ASP A 317 35.88 -15.29 5.56
CA ASP A 317 36.19 -16.65 5.16
C ASP A 317 35.02 -17.54 5.61
N TRP A 318 34.22 -18.04 4.67
CA TRP A 318 32.99 -18.75 5.00
C TRP A 318 33.22 -20.15 5.58
N GLU A 319 34.43 -20.72 5.44
CA GLU A 319 34.77 -22.02 6.01
C GLU A 319 35.26 -21.88 7.45
N SER A 320 36.08 -20.87 7.74
CA SER A 320 36.61 -20.63 9.10
C SER A 320 35.82 -19.59 9.90
N LEU A 321 34.90 -18.87 9.27
CA LEU A 321 34.17 -17.70 9.77
C LEU A 321 35.09 -16.56 10.26
N GLU A 322 36.34 -16.55 9.83
CA GLU A 322 37.30 -15.50 10.16
C GLU A 322 37.16 -14.29 9.24
N ILE A 323 37.23 -13.11 9.83
CA ILE A 323 37.29 -11.84 9.08
C ILE A 323 38.75 -11.55 8.75
N LYS A 324 39.06 -11.32 7.47
CA LYS A 324 40.39 -11.05 6.93
C LYS A 324 40.39 -9.80 6.05
N ASN A 325 41.46 -9.01 6.11
CA ASN A 325 41.77 -8.01 5.08
C ASN A 325 42.59 -8.68 3.97
N GLN A 326 42.20 -8.46 2.72
CA GLN A 326 42.89 -9.04 1.58
C GLN A 326 42.96 -8.07 0.41
N GLU A 327 44.16 -7.89 -0.14
CA GLU A 327 44.34 -7.24 -1.43
C GLU A 327 43.94 -8.25 -2.50
N ILE A 328 42.88 -7.94 -3.25
CA ILE A 328 42.36 -8.81 -4.32
C ILE A 328 42.51 -8.07 -5.65
N ILE A 329 43.09 -8.76 -6.62
CA ILE A 329 43.20 -8.26 -7.99
C ILE A 329 41.89 -8.61 -8.70
N PHE A 330 41.16 -7.58 -9.12
CA PHE A 330 39.96 -7.74 -9.92
C PHE A 330 40.29 -7.46 -11.39
N SER A 331 39.87 -8.35 -12.29
CA SER A 331 39.86 -8.07 -13.73
C SER A 331 38.58 -7.33 -14.10
N LEU A 332 38.71 -6.09 -14.56
CA LEU A 332 37.61 -5.31 -15.10
C LEU A 332 37.40 -5.71 -16.57
N ASP A 333 36.45 -6.61 -16.78
CA ASP A 333 36.20 -7.22 -18.09
C ASP A 333 34.78 -6.92 -18.62
N ASP A 334 34.76 -6.52 -19.88
CA ASP A 334 33.70 -6.62 -20.89
C ASP A 334 32.32 -6.01 -20.56
N ILE A 335 31.99 -4.97 -21.33
CA ILE A 335 30.62 -4.50 -21.57
C ILE A 335 29.99 -5.52 -22.52
N SER A 336 29.11 -6.39 -22.02
CA SER A 336 28.46 -7.40 -22.86
C SER A 336 27.85 -6.79 -24.12
N ARG A 337 28.12 -7.37 -25.31
CA ARG A 337 27.62 -6.97 -26.66
C ARG A 337 26.11 -6.63 -26.73
N LYS A 338 25.33 -7.11 -25.76
CA LYS A 338 23.90 -6.83 -25.54
C LYS A 338 23.56 -5.36 -25.26
N VAL A 339 24.51 -4.53 -24.81
CA VAL A 339 24.28 -3.09 -24.52
C VAL A 339 24.30 -2.25 -25.80
N ILE A 340 25.05 -2.68 -26.83
CA ILE A 340 25.14 -1.97 -28.12
C ILE A 340 23.82 -2.09 -28.91
N SER A 341 23.12 -3.23 -28.80
CA SER A 341 21.83 -3.42 -29.51
C SER A 341 20.63 -2.77 -28.80
N LEU A 342 20.73 -2.45 -27.51
CA LEU A 342 19.63 -1.84 -26.74
C LEU A 342 19.36 -0.37 -27.10
N LEU A 343 20.28 0.28 -27.82
CA LEU A 343 20.12 1.64 -28.33
C LEU A 343 19.39 1.70 -29.69
N SER A 344 19.08 0.56 -30.31
CA SER A 344 18.41 0.51 -31.60
C SER A 344 17.31 -0.57 -31.64
N GLY A 345 16.08 -0.17 -31.29
CA GLY A 345 14.87 -0.79 -31.84
C GLY A 345 14.27 -2.01 -31.13
N ARG A 346 12.97 -1.87 -30.83
CA ARG A 346 11.84 -2.83 -30.85
C ARG A 346 12.05 -4.28 -30.33
N VAL A 347 11.13 -4.63 -29.43
CA VAL A 347 10.84 -5.97 -28.88
C VAL A 347 10.66 -7.03 -29.99
N LEU A 348 11.27 -8.22 -29.86
CA LEU A 348 10.62 -9.52 -30.09
C LEU A 348 11.47 -10.74 -29.68
N HIS A 349 10.73 -11.84 -29.49
CA HIS A 349 10.98 -13.08 -28.75
C HIS A 349 11.64 -14.16 -29.62
N LEU A 350 12.39 -15.12 -29.04
CA LEU A 350 12.80 -16.35 -29.74
C LEU A 350 12.92 -17.56 -28.79
N GLU A 351 12.26 -18.64 -29.20
CA GLU A 351 12.05 -19.92 -28.50
C GLU A 351 13.28 -20.82 -28.47
N ASN A 352 13.38 -21.67 -27.44
CA ASN A 352 14.46 -22.65 -27.29
C ASN A 352 13.91 -24.08 -27.28
N LYS A 353 14.20 -24.83 -28.35
CA LYS A 353 13.72 -26.19 -28.66
C LYS A 353 13.88 -27.20 -27.51
N ARG A 354 14.93 -27.05 -26.70
CA ARG A 354 15.23 -27.90 -25.55
C ARG A 354 14.29 -27.69 -24.35
N LEU A 355 13.65 -26.52 -24.28
CA LEU A 355 12.61 -26.23 -23.28
C LEU A 355 11.28 -26.88 -23.68
N ASN A 356 10.98 -26.91 -24.98
CA ASN A 356 9.76 -27.54 -25.51
C ASN A 356 9.80 -29.06 -25.34
N GLU A 357 10.96 -29.71 -25.52
CA GLU A 357 11.14 -31.13 -25.23
C GLU A 357 10.91 -31.49 -23.75
N LYS A 358 11.39 -30.64 -22.81
CA LYS A 358 11.13 -30.81 -21.38
C LYS A 358 9.69 -30.50 -20.97
N LEU A 359 9.01 -29.63 -21.72
CA LEU A 359 7.59 -29.31 -21.54
C LEU A 359 6.71 -30.47 -22.02
N GLU A 360 7.04 -31.08 -23.16
CA GLU A 360 6.42 -32.30 -23.70
C GLU A 360 6.55 -33.49 -22.72
N GLU A 361 7.72 -33.64 -22.09
CA GLU A 361 7.96 -34.66 -21.06
C GLU A 361 7.09 -34.43 -19.81
N ARG A 362 7.00 -33.17 -19.35
CA ARG A 362 6.17 -32.77 -18.20
C ARG A 362 4.66 -32.88 -18.49
N ASN A 363 4.24 -32.60 -19.72
CA ASN A 363 2.85 -32.74 -20.14
C ASN A 363 2.42 -34.22 -20.19
N ARG A 364 3.32 -35.14 -20.56
CA ARG A 364 3.10 -36.59 -20.47
C ARG A 364 2.97 -37.08 -19.03
N GLU A 365 3.74 -36.53 -18.08
CA GLU A 365 3.57 -36.80 -16.65
C GLU A 365 2.23 -36.30 -16.11
N ILE A 366 1.82 -35.09 -16.51
CA ILE A 366 0.53 -34.50 -16.11
C ILE A 366 -0.65 -35.32 -16.67
N ALA A 367 -0.55 -35.83 -17.90
CA ALA A 367 -1.58 -36.70 -18.48
C ALA A 367 -1.73 -38.04 -17.71
N LYS A 368 -0.62 -38.64 -17.28
CA LYS A 368 -0.63 -39.83 -16.40
C LYS A 368 -1.24 -39.56 -15.02
N LEU A 369 -1.04 -38.35 -14.47
CA LEU A 369 -1.64 -37.96 -13.20
C LEU A 369 -3.14 -37.69 -13.34
N LYS A 370 -3.58 -37.09 -14.46
CA LYS A 370 -5.00 -36.88 -14.76
C LYS A 370 -5.77 -38.18 -14.92
N SER A 371 -5.23 -39.18 -15.63
CA SER A 371 -5.91 -40.47 -15.78
C SER A 371 -6.06 -41.21 -14.44
N LYS A 372 -5.06 -41.11 -13.54
CA LYS A 372 -5.17 -41.63 -12.17
C LYS A 372 -6.26 -40.94 -11.36
N ILE A 373 -6.41 -39.63 -11.50
CA ILE A 373 -7.46 -38.85 -10.82
C ILE A 373 -8.84 -39.20 -11.38
N GLU A 374 -8.98 -39.41 -12.70
CA GLU A 374 -10.25 -39.80 -13.35
C GLU A 374 -10.73 -41.20 -12.92
N VAL A 375 -9.82 -42.16 -12.73
CA VAL A 375 -10.15 -43.47 -12.15
C VAL A 375 -10.64 -43.31 -10.70
N GLN A 376 -10.02 -42.42 -9.93
CA GLN A 376 -10.40 -42.17 -8.53
C GLN A 376 -11.75 -41.45 -8.40
N THR A 377 -12.05 -40.47 -9.27
CA THR A 377 -13.35 -39.81 -9.32
C THR A 377 -14.46 -40.70 -9.89
N GLY A 378 -14.16 -41.63 -10.81
CA GLY A 378 -15.11 -42.64 -11.30
C GLY A 378 -15.63 -43.57 -10.19
N VAL A 379 -14.72 -44.09 -9.34
CA VAL A 379 -15.07 -44.95 -8.19
C VAL A 379 -15.92 -44.18 -7.16
N THR A 380 -15.58 -42.90 -6.92
CA THR A 380 -16.31 -42.04 -5.98
C THR A 380 -17.72 -41.69 -6.48
N ASN A 381 -17.88 -41.46 -7.80
CA ASN A 381 -19.17 -41.16 -8.41
C ASN A 381 -20.10 -42.40 -8.45
N GLN A 382 -19.60 -43.61 -8.69
CA GLN A 382 -20.42 -44.83 -8.58
C GLN A 382 -20.97 -45.05 -7.16
N THR A 383 -20.17 -44.68 -6.15
CA THR A 383 -20.56 -44.78 -4.73
C THR A 383 -21.64 -43.75 -4.37
N LEU A 384 -21.56 -42.54 -4.95
CA LEU A 384 -22.56 -41.48 -4.81
C LEU A 384 -23.87 -41.75 -5.58
N VAL A 385 -23.79 -42.43 -6.73
CA VAL A 385 -24.97 -42.83 -7.52
C VAL A 385 -25.79 -43.90 -6.79
N LYS A 386 -25.14 -44.92 -6.20
CA LYS A 386 -25.81 -45.92 -5.34
C LYS A 386 -26.53 -45.29 -4.15
N LYS A 387 -25.87 -44.34 -3.45
CA LYS A 387 -26.47 -43.60 -2.34
C LYS A 387 -27.66 -42.72 -2.77
N LYS A 388 -27.65 -42.19 -3.99
CA LYS A 388 -28.76 -41.42 -4.56
C LYS A 388 -29.93 -42.28 -4.99
N THR A 389 -29.71 -43.48 -5.54
CA THR A 389 -30.79 -44.42 -5.89
C THR A 389 -31.50 -44.94 -4.65
N ASP A 390 -30.77 -45.22 -3.55
CA ASP A 390 -31.35 -45.70 -2.29
C ASP A 390 -32.13 -44.61 -1.53
N MET A 391 -31.78 -43.33 -1.74
CA MET A 391 -32.56 -42.19 -1.24
C MET A 391 -33.80 -41.91 -2.10
N LYS A 392 -33.72 -42.13 -3.41
CA LYS A 392 -34.81 -41.81 -4.35
C LYS A 392 -35.99 -42.79 -4.19
N THR A 393 -35.72 -44.08 -3.98
CA THR A 393 -36.77 -45.07 -3.67
C THR A 393 -37.53 -44.76 -2.39
N LYS A 394 -36.86 -44.24 -1.35
CA LYS A 394 -37.54 -43.75 -0.12
C LYS A 394 -38.36 -42.49 -0.31
N THR A 395 -37.99 -41.62 -1.27
CA THR A 395 -38.67 -40.34 -1.48
C THR A 395 -39.85 -40.48 -2.45
N ASP A 396 -39.82 -41.46 -3.36
CA ASP A 396 -40.89 -41.74 -4.31
C ASP A 396 -42.09 -42.48 -3.64
N GLU A 397 -41.85 -43.24 -2.55
CA GLU A 397 -42.91 -43.80 -1.69
C GLU A 397 -43.65 -42.71 -0.86
N GLU A 398 -42.97 -41.61 -0.52
CA GLU A 398 -43.57 -40.47 0.21
C GLU A 398 -44.28 -39.47 -0.72
N LYS A 399 -43.89 -39.38 -2.00
CA LYS A 399 -44.51 -38.48 -2.99
C LYS A 399 -45.81 -38.99 -3.61
N GLN A 400 -46.04 -40.31 -3.66
CA GLN A 400 -47.33 -40.88 -4.08
C GLN A 400 -48.51 -40.56 -3.13
N LYS A 401 -48.24 -39.99 -1.95
CA LYS A 401 -49.27 -39.53 -1.00
C LYS A 401 -49.61 -38.04 -1.09
N ILE A 402 -48.88 -37.25 -1.87
CA ILE A 402 -48.99 -35.78 -1.86
C ILE A 402 -49.42 -35.20 -3.23
N ASP A 403 -49.31 -35.97 -4.31
CA ASP A 403 -49.70 -35.53 -5.68
C ASP A 403 -51.19 -35.84 -6.02
N GLU A 404 -52.13 -35.52 -5.12
CA GLU A 404 -53.57 -35.46 -5.44
C GLU A 404 -54.17 -34.04 -5.37
N GLU A 405 -53.38 -33.02 -5.01
CA GLU A 405 -53.86 -31.62 -5.06
C GLU A 405 -52.84 -30.69 -5.72
N LYS A 406 -53.29 -30.09 -6.83
CA LYS A 406 -52.78 -28.89 -7.53
C LYS A 406 -51.87 -29.12 -8.74
N LEU A 407 -52.52 -29.54 -9.83
CA LEU A 407 -52.34 -28.90 -11.13
C LEU A 407 -52.85 -27.44 -11.06
N ASN A 408 -52.04 -26.43 -11.41
CA ASN A 408 -52.26 -25.56 -12.57
C ASN A 408 -51.20 -24.44 -12.67
N THR A 409 -50.57 -24.35 -13.86
CA THR A 409 -50.02 -23.16 -14.56
C THR A 409 -49.03 -22.23 -13.84
N ASP A 410 -47.87 -21.84 -14.37
CA ASP A 410 -47.19 -22.06 -15.65
C ASP A 410 -45.72 -21.64 -15.47
N GLY A 411 -44.81 -22.40 -16.07
CA GLY A 411 -43.40 -22.06 -16.14
C GLY A 411 -42.98 -21.77 -17.56
N VAL A 412 -42.88 -20.50 -17.96
CA VAL A 412 -42.04 -20.03 -19.08
C VAL A 412 -41.72 -18.54 -18.88
N LEU A 413 -40.61 -18.18 -18.21
CA LEU A 413 -40.10 -16.79 -18.32
C LEU A 413 -38.61 -16.56 -17.99
N ALA A 414 -37.83 -17.58 -17.61
CA ALA A 414 -36.48 -17.35 -17.08
C ALA A 414 -35.33 -17.37 -18.11
N LEU A 415 -35.57 -17.68 -19.39
CA LEU A 415 -34.47 -17.78 -20.39
C LEU A 415 -34.36 -16.57 -21.36
N GLY A 416 -35.33 -15.67 -21.38
CA GLY A 416 -35.34 -14.50 -22.29
C GLY A 416 -34.65 -13.24 -21.74
N VAL A 417 -34.53 -13.11 -20.42
CA VAL A 417 -34.11 -11.84 -19.77
C VAL A 417 -32.59 -11.63 -19.80
N ALA A 418 -31.80 -12.70 -19.90
CA ALA A 418 -30.33 -12.60 -19.86
C ALA A 418 -29.71 -12.06 -21.17
N LEU A 419 -30.43 -12.12 -22.30
CA LEU A 419 -29.92 -11.68 -23.62
C LEU A 419 -30.31 -10.24 -24.00
N MET A 420 -31.26 -9.60 -23.31
CA MET A 420 -31.61 -8.18 -23.55
C MET A 420 -30.77 -7.17 -22.73
N MET A 421 -30.16 -7.59 -21.63
CA MET A 421 -29.44 -6.67 -20.71
C MET A 421 -28.12 -6.10 -21.26
N GLY A 422 -27.63 -6.59 -22.42
CA GLY A 422 -26.39 -6.12 -23.05
C GLY A 422 -26.53 -4.93 -24.00
N ARG A 423 -27.75 -4.44 -24.29
CA ARG A 423 -27.97 -3.38 -25.31
C ARG A 423 -28.86 -2.19 -24.89
N LEU A 424 -29.37 -2.13 -23.65
CA LEU A 424 -30.18 -0.99 -23.18
C LEU A 424 -29.45 -0.14 -22.12
N VAL A 425 -28.45 0.64 -22.53
CA VAL A 425 -27.91 1.76 -21.73
C VAL A 425 -27.98 3.09 -22.50
N VAL A 426 -28.68 3.12 -23.62
CA VAL A 426 -28.86 4.34 -24.41
C VAL A 426 -30.33 4.76 -24.30
N LEU A 427 -30.54 5.93 -23.66
CA LEU A 427 -31.78 6.70 -23.49
C LEU A 427 -32.76 6.20 -22.40
N TRP A 428 -32.70 6.83 -21.23
CA TRP A 428 -33.74 6.72 -20.20
C TRP A 428 -34.00 8.08 -19.51
N PRO A 429 -35.20 8.67 -19.63
CA PRO A 429 -35.58 9.85 -18.87
C PRO A 429 -36.52 9.46 -17.72
N PHE A 430 -35.98 8.85 -16.65
CA PHE A 430 -36.68 8.74 -15.36
C PHE A 430 -35.67 8.88 -14.22
N CYS A 431 -35.44 10.12 -13.81
CA CYS A 431 -34.31 10.56 -12.99
C CYS A 431 -34.30 9.98 -11.55
N GLY A 432 -35.42 9.48 -11.03
CA GLY A 432 -35.56 9.01 -9.63
C GLY A 432 -35.31 7.52 -9.38
N LEU A 433 -35.69 6.63 -10.31
CA LEU A 433 -35.57 5.18 -10.10
C LEU A 433 -34.14 4.69 -10.41
N SER A 434 -33.55 5.23 -11.49
CA SER A 434 -32.19 4.92 -11.92
C SER A 434 -31.13 5.36 -10.90
N SER A 435 -31.38 6.48 -10.21
CA SER A 435 -30.51 7.00 -9.16
C SER A 435 -30.55 6.12 -7.90
N ARG A 436 -31.74 5.63 -7.49
CA ARG A 436 -31.85 4.69 -6.36
C ARG A 436 -31.21 3.33 -6.66
N LEU A 437 -31.41 2.77 -7.85
CA LEU A 437 -30.77 1.50 -8.26
C LEU A 437 -29.23 1.61 -8.26
N SER A 438 -28.69 2.75 -8.71
CA SER A 438 -27.26 3.03 -8.66
C SER A 438 -26.73 3.15 -7.23
N ALA A 439 -27.48 3.80 -6.34
CA ALA A 439 -27.12 3.92 -4.93
C ALA A 439 -27.11 2.56 -4.20
N ILE A 440 -28.11 1.70 -4.46
CA ILE A 440 -28.18 0.34 -3.90
C ILE A 440 -26.98 -0.51 -4.34
N ALA A 441 -26.57 -0.42 -5.61
CA ALA A 441 -25.40 -1.14 -6.11
C ALA A 441 -24.10 -0.73 -5.38
N VAL A 442 -23.93 0.56 -5.08
CA VAL A 442 -22.80 1.08 -4.31
C VAL A 442 -22.84 0.58 -2.86
N GLU A 443 -24.00 0.60 -2.21
CA GLU A 443 -24.17 0.10 -0.85
C GLU A 443 -23.88 -1.41 -0.72
N ILE A 444 -24.35 -2.22 -1.68
CA ILE A 444 -24.06 -3.66 -1.75
C ILE A 444 -22.54 -3.89 -1.88
N GLY A 445 -21.84 -3.10 -2.70
CA GLY A 445 -20.38 -3.19 -2.84
C GLY A 445 -19.64 -2.85 -1.54
N LYS A 446 -20.10 -1.82 -0.80
CA LYS A 446 -19.54 -1.47 0.53
C LYS A 446 -19.75 -2.60 1.54
N LEU A 447 -20.95 -3.19 1.59
CA LEU A 447 -21.27 -4.31 2.48
C LEU A 447 -20.45 -5.57 2.17
N GLN A 448 -20.24 -5.89 0.89
CA GLN A 448 -19.39 -7.03 0.48
C GLN A 448 -17.96 -6.92 0.99
N ASN A 449 -17.37 -5.72 0.90
CA ASN A 449 -16.02 -5.47 1.42
C ASN A 449 -15.96 -5.65 2.95
N LEU A 450 -16.95 -5.13 3.68
CA LEU A 450 -17.04 -5.26 5.15
C LEU A 450 -17.22 -6.72 5.61
N ILE A 451 -18.04 -7.50 4.90
CA ILE A 451 -18.21 -8.95 5.17
C ILE A 451 -16.89 -9.69 4.91
N GLN A 452 -16.21 -9.39 3.81
CA GLN A 452 -14.94 -10.03 3.47
C GLN A 452 -13.85 -9.71 4.50
N GLU A 453 -13.80 -8.48 5.00
CA GLU A 453 -12.85 -8.06 6.04
C GLU A 453 -13.16 -8.74 7.38
N SER A 454 -14.43 -8.80 7.78
CA SER A 454 -14.88 -9.48 9.00
C SER A 454 -14.58 -10.98 8.97
N ARG A 455 -14.73 -11.64 7.80
CA ARG A 455 -14.34 -13.05 7.59
C ARG A 455 -12.83 -13.27 7.66
N ARG A 456 -12.02 -12.32 7.20
CA ARG A 456 -10.55 -12.39 7.34
C ARG A 456 -10.14 -12.32 8.81
N VAL A 457 -10.74 -11.41 9.57
CA VAL A 457 -10.52 -11.27 11.02
C VAL A 457 -10.93 -12.54 11.77
N LEU A 458 -12.10 -13.11 11.47
CA LEU A 458 -12.55 -14.37 12.05
C LEU A 458 -11.57 -15.52 11.77
N ASN A 459 -11.08 -15.63 10.53
CA ASN A 459 -10.10 -16.64 10.15
C ASN A 459 -8.74 -16.47 10.86
N LEU A 460 -8.34 -15.24 11.19
CA LEU A 460 -7.13 -14.99 11.99
C LEU A 460 -7.31 -15.46 13.43
N PHE A 461 -8.47 -15.22 14.04
CA PHE A 461 -8.77 -15.73 15.39
C PHE A 461 -8.87 -17.25 15.46
N LEU A 462 -9.44 -17.90 14.44
CA LEU A 462 -9.52 -19.36 14.39
C LEU A 462 -8.14 -20.01 14.21
N LYS A 463 -7.20 -19.33 13.53
CA LYS A 463 -5.84 -19.82 13.29
C LYS A 463 -4.83 -19.48 14.39
N SER A 464 -5.15 -18.57 15.32
CA SER A 464 -4.23 -18.23 16.42
C SER A 464 -4.31 -19.30 17.52
N VAL A 465 -3.28 -20.15 17.63
CA VAL A 465 -3.35 -21.34 18.50
C VAL A 465 -2.86 -21.10 19.94
N LYS A 466 -2.14 -20.02 20.30
CA LYS A 466 -1.38 -20.06 21.58
C LYS A 466 -1.26 -18.80 22.46
N THR A 467 -1.94 -17.68 22.22
CA THR A 467 -1.59 -16.42 22.94
C THR A 467 -2.76 -15.58 23.47
N LEU A 468 -3.99 -16.09 23.51
CA LEU A 468 -5.13 -15.39 24.13
C LEU A 468 -5.79 -16.27 25.20
N ASP A 469 -6.28 -15.61 26.26
CA ASP A 469 -7.27 -16.15 27.21
C ASP A 469 -8.43 -16.81 26.43
N PRO A 470 -8.73 -18.11 26.65
CA PRO A 470 -9.74 -18.87 25.91
C PRO A 470 -11.13 -18.22 25.91
N ASP A 471 -11.57 -17.67 27.05
CA ASP A 471 -12.93 -17.13 27.19
C ASP A 471 -13.07 -15.82 26.40
N LEU A 472 -12.04 -14.97 26.45
CA LEU A 472 -11.97 -13.73 25.68
C LEU A 472 -11.90 -14.00 24.17
N LYS A 473 -11.21 -15.06 23.77
CA LYS A 473 -11.14 -15.50 22.37
C LYS A 473 -12.51 -15.96 21.87
N GLU A 474 -13.22 -16.75 22.68
CA GLU A 474 -14.53 -17.29 22.31
C GLU A 474 -15.61 -16.20 22.25
N ALA A 475 -15.62 -15.27 23.21
CA ALA A 475 -16.49 -14.09 23.18
C ALA A 475 -16.31 -13.24 21.89
N ARG A 476 -15.06 -13.07 21.45
CA ARG A 476 -14.73 -12.32 20.21
C ARG A 476 -15.11 -13.06 18.94
N ILE A 477 -14.96 -14.39 18.92
CA ILE A 477 -15.43 -15.22 17.81
C ILE A 477 -16.95 -15.09 17.68
N ARG A 478 -17.69 -15.13 18.80
CA ARG A 478 -19.15 -14.98 18.83
C ARG A 478 -19.59 -13.61 18.30
N ALA A 479 -19.03 -12.52 18.83
CA ALA A 479 -19.34 -11.16 18.38
C ALA A 479 -19.02 -10.94 16.89
N THR A 480 -17.93 -11.53 16.39
CA THR A 480 -17.56 -11.40 14.97
C THR A 480 -18.52 -12.18 14.06
N ARG A 481 -19.03 -13.34 14.52
CA ARG A 481 -20.04 -14.12 13.79
C ARG A 481 -21.38 -13.41 13.73
N GLU A 482 -21.84 -12.83 14.83
CA GLU A 482 -23.09 -12.05 14.89
C GLU A 482 -23.02 -10.84 13.95
N ARG A 483 -21.89 -10.11 13.96
CA ARG A 483 -21.67 -9.00 13.03
C ARG A 483 -21.73 -9.41 11.56
N ILE A 484 -21.18 -10.57 11.20
CA ILE A 484 -21.27 -11.09 9.83
C ILE A 484 -22.73 -11.37 9.46
N LYS A 485 -23.48 -12.00 10.36
CA LYS A 485 -24.89 -12.33 10.16
C LYS A 485 -25.75 -11.07 9.94
N ASP A 486 -25.54 -10.02 10.72
CA ASP A 486 -26.26 -8.74 10.58
C ASP A 486 -25.95 -8.06 9.24
N LEU A 487 -24.68 -8.05 8.82
CA LEU A 487 -24.26 -7.48 7.54
C LEU A 487 -24.84 -8.25 6.35
N GLU A 488 -24.90 -9.58 6.44
CA GLU A 488 -25.53 -10.45 5.44
C GLU A 488 -27.04 -10.22 5.38
N GLY A 489 -27.71 -10.06 6.53
CA GLY A 489 -29.13 -9.71 6.59
C GLY A 489 -29.44 -8.37 5.91
N ARG A 490 -28.62 -7.34 6.15
CA ARG A 490 -28.76 -6.03 5.48
C ARG A 490 -28.49 -6.12 3.97
N GLN A 491 -27.54 -6.95 3.55
CA GLN A 491 -27.29 -7.21 2.14
C GLN A 491 -28.49 -7.88 1.45
N GLN A 492 -29.15 -8.82 2.14
CA GLN A 492 -30.34 -9.50 1.61
C GLN A 492 -31.53 -8.54 1.49
N ALA A 493 -31.74 -7.66 2.47
CA ALA A 493 -32.79 -6.64 2.42
C ALA A 493 -32.60 -5.66 1.23
N LEU A 494 -31.36 -5.21 0.97
CA LEU A 494 -31.06 -4.34 -0.17
C LEU A 494 -31.23 -5.05 -1.53
N ARG A 495 -30.97 -6.36 -1.61
CA ARG A 495 -31.25 -7.15 -2.81
C ARG A 495 -32.76 -7.29 -3.07
N ALA A 496 -33.54 -7.50 -2.03
CA ALA A 496 -35.01 -7.52 -2.15
C ALA A 496 -35.57 -6.15 -2.59
N GLU A 497 -35.03 -5.05 -2.05
CA GLU A 497 -35.39 -3.69 -2.51
C GLU A 497 -34.99 -3.48 -3.99
N GLN A 498 -33.83 -3.96 -4.40
CA GLN A 498 -33.37 -3.89 -5.80
C GLN A 498 -34.31 -4.66 -6.74
N GLU A 499 -34.71 -5.88 -6.38
CA GLU A 499 -35.62 -6.71 -7.15
C GLU A 499 -36.99 -6.06 -7.28
N ASP A 500 -37.56 -5.55 -6.18
CA ASP A 500 -38.84 -4.85 -6.19
C ASP A 500 -38.81 -3.58 -7.05
N LEU A 501 -37.74 -2.78 -6.98
CA LEU A 501 -37.57 -1.61 -7.84
C LEU A 501 -37.46 -1.98 -9.34
N ILE A 502 -36.79 -3.09 -9.66
CA ILE A 502 -36.72 -3.61 -11.04
C ILE A 502 -38.11 -4.05 -11.50
N VAL A 503 -38.87 -4.77 -10.66
CA VAL A 503 -40.23 -5.21 -10.97
C VAL A 503 -41.17 -4.01 -11.20
N ARG A 504 -41.09 -2.97 -10.35
CA ARG A 504 -41.85 -1.71 -10.55
C ARG A 504 -41.47 -0.97 -11.83
N ALA A 505 -40.19 -1.00 -12.21
CA ALA A 505 -39.71 -0.40 -13.46
C ALA A 505 -40.29 -1.11 -14.69
N VAL A 506 -40.39 -2.43 -14.62
CA VAL A 506 -40.91 -3.28 -15.71
C VAL A 506 -42.43 -3.20 -15.82
N THR A 507 -43.16 -3.25 -14.70
CA THR A 507 -44.64 -3.16 -14.68
C THR A 507 -45.16 -1.79 -15.14
N ARG A 508 -44.46 -0.68 -14.87
CA ARG A 508 -44.85 0.65 -15.38
C ARG A 508 -44.67 0.81 -16.91
N ARG A 509 -43.79 0.04 -17.55
CA ARG A 509 -43.68 0.01 -19.02
C ARG A 509 -44.78 -0.82 -19.68
N GLY A 510 -45.44 -1.73 -18.96
CA GLY A 510 -46.56 -2.51 -19.49
C GLY A 510 -47.85 -1.71 -19.76
N HIS A 511 -47.91 -0.42 -19.39
CA HIS A 511 -49.05 0.46 -19.63
C HIS A 511 -48.86 1.46 -20.78
N GLN A 512 -47.73 1.43 -21.49
CA GLN A 512 -47.58 2.09 -22.78
C GLN A 512 -47.11 1.03 -23.77
N GLY A 513 -48.05 0.50 -24.54
CA GLY A 513 -47.73 -0.30 -25.71
C GLY A 513 -47.06 0.58 -26.75
N ASP A 514 -45.85 0.17 -27.14
CA ASP A 514 -45.33 0.12 -28.51
C ASP A 514 -44.04 -0.72 -28.53
#